data_AF-A0A068NLR5-F1
#
_entry.id   AF-A0A068NLR5-F1
#
_cell.length_a   1.000
_cell.length_b   1.000
_cell.length_c   1.000
_cell.angle_alpha   90.00
_cell.angle_beta   90.00
_cell.angle_gamma   90.00
#
_symmetry.space_group_name_H-M   'P 1'
#
loop_
_entity.id
_entity.type
_entity.pdbx_description
1 polymer ?
#
loop_
_entity_poly.entity_id
_entity_poly.type
_entity_poly.pdbx_seq_one_letter_code
_entity_poly.pdbx_strand_id
1 'polypeptide(L)'
;MGKKWLKSVWQSQTASQTTGYFDPNPDLGGDEHRIGLREALLETVDDRLRDDPETKAAYDRLIAEGISAFDSKMFLANLASREIWHALREQPIPRETYLQWLSRLPDLPGSSANFFVLLSPPSPHLKR
;
A
#
# COMPACT_ATOMS: atom_id res chain seq x y z
N MET A 1 0.03 -16.32 12.73
CA MET A 1 1.09 -15.33 13.07
C MET A 1 0.70 -13.85 12.83
N GLY A 2 -0.53 -13.50 12.43
CA GLY A 2 -0.89 -12.14 12.00
C GLY A 2 -1.27 -11.08 13.06
N LYS A 3 -1.26 -11.40 14.38
CA LYS A 3 -1.69 -10.44 15.42
C LYS A 3 -0.55 -9.61 16.05
N LYS A 4 0.71 -10.05 15.90
CA LYS A 4 1.87 -9.36 16.50
C LYS A 4 2.25 -8.11 15.72
N TRP A 5 2.18 -8.15 14.39
CA TRP A 5 2.53 -7.00 13.55
C TRP A 5 1.54 -5.84 13.71
N LEU A 6 0.23 -6.12 13.66
CA LEU A 6 -0.82 -5.12 13.92
C LEU A 6 -0.66 -4.43 15.29
N LYS A 7 -0.30 -5.20 16.33
CA LYS A 7 -0.04 -4.64 17.66
C LYS A 7 1.20 -3.75 17.68
N SER A 8 2.25 -4.13 16.95
CA SER A 8 3.48 -3.34 16.85
C SER A 8 3.25 -2.02 16.11
N VAL A 9 2.53 -2.05 14.98
CA VAL A 9 2.17 -0.84 14.22
C VAL A 9 1.30 0.11 15.06
N TRP A 10 0.35 -0.43 15.82
CA TRP A 10 -0.54 0.36 16.66
C TRP A 10 0.15 0.93 17.92
N GLN A 11 1.07 0.17 18.54
CA GLN A 11 1.87 0.64 19.68
C GLN A 11 2.88 1.72 19.27
N SER A 12 3.45 1.62 18.07
CA SER A 12 4.31 2.67 17.53
C SER A 12 3.54 3.97 17.17
N GLN A 13 2.26 3.88 16.82
CA GLN A 13 1.43 5.06 16.53
C GLN A 13 0.82 5.74 17.77
N THR A 14 0.58 4.99 18.86
CA THR A 14 -0.03 5.54 20.07
C THR A 14 0.96 6.12 21.07
N ALA A 15 2.24 5.78 20.98
CA ALA A 15 3.28 6.37 21.81
C ALA A 15 3.59 7.85 21.48
N SER A 16 3.17 8.34 20.30
CA SER A 16 3.51 9.69 19.81
C SER A 16 2.36 10.69 19.87
N GLN A 17 1.23 10.39 20.52
CA GLN A 17 0.18 11.39 20.73
C GLN A 17 0.50 12.29 21.93
N THR A 18 1.50 13.15 21.76
CA THR A 18 1.58 14.41 22.52
C THR A 18 1.41 15.56 21.55
N THR A 19 0.22 16.15 21.60
CA THR A 19 -0.08 17.57 21.35
C THR A 19 0.22 18.15 19.96
N GLY A 20 -0.84 18.54 19.25
CA GLY A 20 -0.89 19.81 18.54
C GLY A 20 -0.85 19.76 17.01
N TYR A 21 -1.94 20.26 16.42
CA TYR A 21 -2.00 21.03 15.17
C TYR A 21 -1.62 20.32 13.85
N PHE A 22 -2.64 20.02 13.04
CA PHE A 22 -2.48 19.71 11.62
C PHE A 22 -2.23 21.01 10.86
N ASP A 23 -0.96 21.33 10.64
CA ASP A 23 -0.54 22.47 9.79
C ASP A 23 -0.48 22.02 8.31
N PRO A 24 -1.26 22.62 7.39
CA PRO A 24 -1.38 22.14 6.03
C PRO A 24 -0.35 22.69 5.01
N ASN A 25 0.68 23.46 5.39
CA ASN A 25 1.78 23.83 4.46
C ASN A 25 3.06 24.36 5.17
N PRO A 26 4.24 24.45 4.51
CA PRO A 26 5.39 23.60 4.81
C PRO A 26 6.64 24.42 5.14
N ASP A 27 7.11 24.39 6.38
CA ASP A 27 8.50 24.75 6.68
C ASP A 27 9.16 23.50 7.28
N LEU A 28 9.78 22.72 6.40
CA LEU A 28 10.31 21.39 6.65
C LEU A 28 11.59 21.47 7.49
N GLY A 29 11.41 21.69 8.78
CA GLY A 29 12.37 21.28 9.81
C GLY A 29 11.91 19.97 10.44
N GLY A 30 12.62 18.87 10.17
CA GLY A 30 12.48 17.59 10.87
C GLY A 30 12.42 16.37 9.95
N ASP A 31 13.57 15.97 9.40
CA ASP A 31 13.74 15.01 8.30
C ASP A 31 13.55 13.52 8.63
N GLU A 32 12.97 13.13 9.78
CA GLU A 32 13.30 11.79 10.32
C GLU A 32 12.24 10.69 10.16
N HIS A 33 10.94 10.96 9.95
CA HIS A 33 9.95 9.85 9.96
C HIS A 33 8.64 10.09 9.18
N ARG A 34 8.72 10.59 7.94
CA ARG A 34 7.55 10.58 7.03
C ARG A 34 7.76 9.59 5.89
N ILE A 35 7.54 8.30 6.18
CA ILE A 35 7.35 7.32 5.10
C ILE A 35 5.98 7.64 4.47
N GLY A 36 5.97 7.97 3.19
CA GLY A 36 4.73 8.17 2.46
C GLY A 36 3.92 6.88 2.40
N LEU A 37 2.60 6.99 2.41
CA LEU A 37 1.70 5.83 2.38
C LEU A 37 2.01 4.89 1.21
N ARG A 38 2.40 5.46 0.07
CA ARG A 38 2.78 4.73 -1.12
C ARG A 38 4.03 3.87 -0.87
N GLU A 39 5.04 4.44 -0.26
CA GLU A 39 6.31 3.77 0.05
C GLU A 39 6.08 2.63 1.05
N ALA A 40 5.27 2.86 2.09
CA ALA A 40 4.91 1.82 3.06
C ALA A 40 4.14 0.65 2.42
N LEU A 41 3.25 0.93 1.46
CA LEU A 41 2.52 -0.10 0.72
C LEU A 41 3.46 -0.90 -0.19
N LEU A 42 4.42 -0.23 -0.85
CA LEU A 42 5.41 -0.91 -1.68
C LEU A 42 6.37 -1.78 -0.86
N GLU A 43 6.80 -1.29 0.31
CA GLU A 43 7.59 -2.09 1.25
C GLU A 43 6.82 -3.34 1.71
N THR A 44 5.52 -3.18 2.02
CA THR A 44 4.65 -4.32 2.34
C THR A 44 4.57 -5.32 1.18
N VAL A 45 4.53 -4.85 -0.06
CA VAL A 45 4.57 -5.73 -1.24
C VAL A 45 5.90 -6.45 -1.34
N ASP A 46 7.02 -5.77 -1.12
CA ASP A 46 8.35 -6.38 -1.18
C ASP A 46 8.52 -7.47 -0.11
N ASP A 47 8.02 -7.24 1.11
CA ASP A 47 7.96 -8.27 2.15
C ASP A 47 7.11 -9.47 1.73
N ARG A 48 5.92 -9.23 1.14
CA ARG A 48 5.04 -10.31 0.66
C ARG A 48 5.65 -11.08 -0.51
N LEU A 49 6.37 -10.43 -1.42
CA LEU A 49 7.06 -11.12 -2.51
C LEU A 49 8.14 -12.10 -2.01
N ARG A 50 8.71 -11.84 -0.83
CA ARG A 50 9.66 -12.73 -0.17
C ARG A 50 8.95 -13.86 0.59
N ASP A 51 7.89 -13.54 1.32
CA ASP A 51 7.34 -14.41 2.36
C ASP A 51 6.03 -15.14 1.95
N ASP A 52 5.33 -14.66 0.92
CA ASP A 52 4.04 -15.19 0.44
C ASP A 52 4.16 -15.75 -1.00
N PRO A 53 4.18 -17.08 -1.18
CA PRO A 53 4.37 -17.70 -2.50
C PRO A 53 3.21 -17.41 -3.44
N GLU A 54 1.99 -17.19 -2.95
CA GLU A 54 0.85 -16.85 -3.81
C GLU A 54 0.95 -15.42 -4.36
N THR A 55 1.41 -14.47 -3.55
CA THR A 55 1.75 -13.11 -4.02
C THR A 55 2.87 -13.16 -5.05
N LYS A 56 3.91 -13.96 -4.81
CA LYS A 56 5.00 -14.14 -5.78
C LYS A 56 4.51 -14.73 -7.10
N ALA A 57 3.67 -15.77 -7.06
CA ALA A 57 3.10 -16.37 -8.26
C ALA A 57 2.26 -15.37 -9.07
N ALA A 58 1.47 -14.54 -8.39
CA ALA A 58 0.71 -13.47 -9.04
C ALA A 58 1.63 -12.42 -9.69
N TYR A 59 2.70 -12.02 -9.02
CA TYR A 59 3.70 -11.11 -9.57
C TYR A 59 4.36 -11.69 -10.82
N ASP A 60 4.88 -12.91 -10.73
CA ASP A 60 5.57 -13.57 -11.85
C ASP A 60 4.62 -13.74 -13.05
N ARG A 61 3.32 -13.98 -12.82
CA ARG A 61 2.29 -13.98 -13.86
C ARG A 61 2.15 -12.61 -14.55
N LEU A 62 2.04 -11.52 -13.78
CA LEU A 62 1.90 -10.17 -14.36
C LEU A 62 3.12 -9.81 -15.22
N ILE A 63 4.33 -10.18 -14.76
CA ILE A 63 5.56 -10.02 -15.56
C ILE A 63 5.48 -10.83 -16.86
N ALA A 64 5.03 -12.08 -16.79
CA ALA A 64 4.88 -12.94 -17.97
C ALA A 64 3.82 -12.43 -18.96
N GLU A 65 2.80 -11.72 -18.48
CA GLU A 65 1.78 -11.02 -19.29
C GLU A 65 2.31 -9.72 -19.93
N GLY A 66 3.58 -9.35 -19.66
CA GLY A 66 4.23 -8.17 -20.24
C GLY A 66 4.03 -6.89 -19.44
N ILE A 67 3.48 -6.97 -18.23
CA ILE A 67 3.32 -5.82 -17.33
C ILE A 67 4.68 -5.49 -16.71
N SER A 68 4.99 -4.20 -16.60
CA SER A 68 6.25 -3.78 -15.99
C SER A 68 6.38 -4.24 -14.54
N ALA A 69 7.60 -4.43 -14.06
CA ALA A 69 7.86 -4.79 -12.67
C ALA A 69 7.29 -3.77 -11.69
N PHE A 70 7.36 -2.48 -12.04
CA PHE A 70 6.82 -1.41 -11.25
C PHE A 70 5.29 -1.46 -11.20
N ASP A 71 4.62 -1.54 -12.35
CA ASP A 71 3.15 -1.59 -12.41
C ASP A 71 2.60 -2.84 -11.72
N SER A 72 3.29 -3.98 -11.86
CA SER A 72 2.96 -5.21 -11.13
C SER A 72 2.97 -5.00 -9.62
N LYS A 73 3.99 -4.31 -9.08
CA LYS A 73 4.03 -3.96 -7.65
C LYS A 73 2.93 -2.96 -7.29
N MET A 74 2.58 -2.02 -8.18
CA MET A 74 1.50 -1.06 -7.94
C MET A 74 0.13 -1.75 -7.85
N PHE A 75 -0.14 -2.77 -8.67
CA PHE A 75 -1.34 -3.60 -8.59
C PHE A 75 -1.42 -4.34 -7.25
N LEU A 76 -0.32 -4.93 -6.81
CA LEU A 76 -0.23 -5.60 -5.51
C LEU A 76 -0.37 -4.61 -4.33
N ALA A 77 0.17 -3.40 -4.46
CA ALA A 77 0.04 -2.35 -3.46
C ALA A 77 -1.41 -1.85 -3.33
N ASN A 78 -2.14 -1.76 -4.45
CA ASN A 78 -3.57 -1.47 -4.44
C ASN A 78 -4.36 -2.56 -3.70
N LEU A 79 -4.02 -3.83 -3.96
CA LEU A 79 -4.62 -4.96 -3.26
C LEU A 79 -4.33 -4.94 -1.75
N ALA A 80 -3.09 -4.65 -1.36
CA ALA A 80 -2.71 -4.50 0.06
C ALA A 80 -3.47 -3.33 0.72
N SER A 81 -3.64 -2.22 0.01
CA SER A 81 -4.43 -1.08 0.50
C SER A 81 -5.90 -1.45 0.76
N ARG A 82 -6.53 -2.23 -0.15
CA ARG A 82 -7.88 -2.77 0.08
C ARG A 82 -7.95 -3.64 1.32
N GLU A 83 -6.98 -4.53 1.51
CA GLU A 83 -6.95 -5.41 2.68
C GLU A 83 -6.85 -4.63 3.98
N ILE A 84 -5.97 -3.62 4.02
CA ILE A 84 -5.84 -2.72 5.17
C ILE A 84 -7.16 -1.99 5.42
N TRP A 85 -7.79 -1.47 4.37
CA TRP A 85 -9.08 -0.78 4.50
C TRP A 85 -10.18 -1.67 5.09
N HIS A 86 -10.33 -2.91 4.58
CA HIS A 86 -11.30 -3.87 5.11
C HIS A 86 -10.98 -4.26 6.55
N ALA A 87 -9.70 -4.48 6.88
CA ALA A 87 -9.28 -4.79 8.25
C ALA A 87 -9.56 -3.64 9.23
N LEU A 88 -9.54 -2.39 8.77
CA LEU A 88 -9.79 -1.21 9.60
C LEU A 88 -11.29 -0.88 9.76
N ARG A 89 -12.12 -1.15 8.74
CA ARG A 89 -13.54 -0.71 8.74
C ARG A 89 -14.58 -1.80 8.90
N GLU A 90 -14.27 -3.00 8.42
CA GLU A 90 -15.22 -4.09 8.35
C GLU A 90 -14.67 -5.30 9.11
N GLN A 91 -14.29 -6.34 8.38
CA GLN A 91 -13.67 -7.55 8.88
C GLN A 91 -12.47 -7.88 7.99
N PRO A 92 -11.45 -8.58 8.54
CA PRO A 92 -10.36 -9.10 7.73
C PRO A 92 -10.89 -9.93 6.56
N ILE A 93 -10.29 -9.74 5.39
CA ILE A 93 -10.68 -10.46 4.19
C ILE A 93 -10.36 -11.96 4.37
N PRO A 94 -11.30 -12.88 4.09
CA PRO A 94 -11.02 -14.31 4.08
C PRO A 94 -9.92 -14.65 3.08
N ARG A 95 -9.09 -15.63 3.40
CA ARG A 95 -7.95 -16.03 2.56
C ARG A 95 -8.38 -16.39 1.13
N GLU A 96 -9.52 -17.05 0.99
CA GLU A 96 -10.07 -17.48 -0.29
C GLU A 96 -10.40 -16.28 -1.19
N THR A 97 -10.98 -15.23 -0.62
CA THR A 97 -11.26 -13.98 -1.34
C THR A 97 -9.98 -13.28 -1.76
N TYR A 98 -8.96 -13.28 -0.89
CA TYR A 98 -7.65 -12.72 -1.23
C TYR A 98 -7.02 -13.42 -2.43
N LEU A 99 -7.03 -14.76 -2.46
CA LEU A 99 -6.52 -15.54 -3.60
C LEU A 99 -7.29 -15.26 -4.90
N GLN A 100 -8.61 -15.13 -4.81
CA GLN A 100 -9.45 -14.75 -5.96
C GLN A 100 -9.12 -13.35 -6.48
N TRP A 101 -8.71 -12.43 -5.60
CA TRP A 101 -8.31 -11.09 -6.02
C TRP A 101 -6.93 -11.10 -6.69
N LEU A 102 -5.96 -11.85 -6.15
CA LEU A 102 -4.65 -12.03 -6.77
C LEU A 102 -4.75 -12.60 -8.19
N SER A 103 -5.62 -13.60 -8.40
CA SER A 103 -5.81 -14.22 -9.72
C SER A 103 -6.48 -13.29 -10.74
N ARG A 104 -7.12 -12.21 -10.28
CA ARG A 104 -7.83 -11.25 -11.14
C ARG A 104 -7.03 -10.00 -11.47
N LEU A 105 -5.83 -9.84 -10.92
CA LEU A 105 -4.95 -8.75 -11.35
C LEU A 105 -4.61 -8.90 -12.84
N PRO A 106 -4.54 -7.81 -13.62
CA PRO A 106 -4.70 -6.40 -13.23
C PRO A 106 -6.16 -5.89 -13.18
N ASP A 107 -7.15 -6.71 -13.55
CA ASP A 107 -8.55 -6.33 -13.84
C ASP A 107 -9.45 -6.09 -12.62
N LEU A 108 -8.89 -5.80 -11.44
CA LEU A 108 -9.70 -5.43 -10.28
C LEU A 108 -10.31 -4.01 -10.47
N PRO A 109 -11.54 -3.75 -10.00
CA PRO A 109 -12.12 -2.41 -10.06
C PRO A 109 -11.26 -1.42 -9.24
N GLY A 110 -10.85 -0.31 -9.84
CA GLY A 110 -9.93 0.66 -9.20
C GLY A 110 -8.46 0.21 -9.15
N SER A 111 -8.13 -0.88 -9.84
CA SER A 111 -6.76 -1.41 -9.95
C SER A 111 -5.92 -0.68 -10.98
N SER A 112 -6.50 0.20 -11.82
CA SER A 112 -5.73 0.91 -12.84
C SER A 112 -4.47 1.54 -12.22
N ALA A 113 -3.33 1.40 -12.89
CA ALA A 113 -2.05 1.93 -12.41
C ALA A 113 -2.12 3.44 -12.08
N ASN A 114 -3.13 4.14 -12.60
CA ASN A 114 -3.46 5.53 -12.32
C ASN A 114 -4.10 5.80 -10.95
N PHE A 115 -4.47 4.79 -10.15
CA PHE A 115 -5.14 5.02 -8.84
C PHE A 115 -4.27 5.84 -7.88
N PHE A 116 -2.93 5.67 -7.93
CA PHE A 116 -2.00 6.43 -7.09
C PHE A 116 -1.65 7.82 -7.62
N VAL A 117 -1.96 8.12 -8.89
CA VAL A 117 -1.84 9.49 -9.45
C VAL A 117 -2.81 10.43 -8.74
N LEU A 118 -3.95 9.92 -8.27
CA LEU A 118 -4.94 10.68 -7.51
C LEU A 118 -4.57 10.89 -6.04
N LEU A 119 -3.64 10.10 -5.50
CA LEU A 119 -3.15 10.20 -4.12
C LEU A 119 -1.85 11.00 -4.00
N SER A 120 -1.27 11.39 -5.14
CA SER A 120 -0.12 12.31 -5.18
C SER A 120 -0.66 13.74 -5.27
N PRO A 121 -0.21 14.69 -4.42
CA PRO A 121 -0.58 16.09 -4.60
C PRO A 121 -0.08 16.57 -5.98
N PRO A 122 -0.82 17.47 -6.67
CA PRO A 122 -0.33 18.04 -7.92
C PRO A 122 0.99 18.76 -7.66
N SER A 123 2.04 18.39 -8.42
CA SER A 123 3.35 19.01 -8.31
C SER A 123 3.25 20.53 -8.49
N PRO A 124 3.68 21.35 -7.52
CA PRO A 124 3.48 22.81 -7.54
C PRO A 124 4.33 23.57 -8.57
N HIS A 125 5.07 22.88 -9.46
CA HIS A 125 6.05 23.52 -10.36
C HIS A 125 5.68 23.58 -11.84
N LEU A 126 4.43 23.26 -12.22
CA LEU A 126 3.94 23.57 -13.58
C LEU A 126 3.21 24.91 -13.58
N LYS A 127 3.99 26.00 -13.58
CA LYS A 127 3.49 27.28 -14.10
C LYS A 127 3.38 27.15 -15.62
N ARG A 128 2.17 27.35 -16.13
CA ARG A 128 1.87 27.51 -17.56
C ARG A 128 2.62 28.70 -18.15
#